data_AF-A0A3D0XJ92-F1
#
_entry.id   AF-A0A3D0XJ92-F1
#
_cell.length_a   1.000
_cell.length_b   1.000
_cell.length_c   1.000
_cell.angle_alpha   90.00
_cell.angle_beta   90.00
_cell.angle_gamma   90.00
#
_symmetry.space_group_name_H-M   'P 1'
#
loop_
_entity.id
_entity.type
_entity.pdbx_description
1 polymer ?
#
loop_
_entity_poly.entity_id
_entity_poly.type
_entity_poly.pdbx_seq_one_letter_code
_entity_poly.pdbx_strand_id
1 'polypeptide(L)' 'MLEHHEFMDCMERAIAELPENQRAAILLCREGEISYEEMAKILGCSLSAIKSLIFRARETIKKRMRHYQETGQWESP' A
#
# COMPACT_ATOMS: atom_id res chain seq x y z
N MET A 1 -9.81 12.65 -19.57
CA MET A 1 -10.32 11.32 -19.15
C MET A 1 -9.21 10.28 -19.08
N LEU A 2 -8.15 10.37 -19.91
CA LEU A 2 -6.97 9.49 -19.87
C LEU A 2 -6.18 9.53 -18.55
N GLU A 3 -5.95 10.71 -17.95
CA GLU A 3 -5.18 10.86 -16.70
C GLU A 3 -5.75 10.07 -15.50
N HIS A 4 -7.06 9.93 -15.40
CA HIS A 4 -7.67 9.23 -14.25
C HIS A 4 -7.44 7.71 -14.34
N HIS A 5 -7.53 7.13 -15.53
CA HIS A 5 -7.29 5.71 -15.72
C HIS A 5 -5.82 5.36 -15.46
N GLU A 6 -4.90 6.17 -16.01
CA GLU A 6 -3.45 5.97 -15.80
C GLU A 6 -3.06 6.14 -14.33
N PHE A 7 -3.69 7.07 -13.62
CA PHE A 7 -3.48 7.24 -12.18
C PHE A 7 -3.95 6.01 -11.39
N MET A 8 -5.10 5.44 -11.74
CA MET A 8 -5.62 4.23 -11.10
C MET A 8 -4.71 3.03 -11.38
N ASP A 9 -4.24 2.87 -12.62
CA ASP A 9 -3.32 1.80 -12.99
C ASP A 9 -1.99 1.90 -12.20
N CYS A 10 -1.46 3.12 -12.06
CA CYS A 10 -0.27 3.37 -11.24
C CYS A 10 -0.53 3.06 -9.76
N MET A 11 -1.71 3.39 -9.23
CA MET A 11 -2.08 3.07 -7.85
C MET A 11 -2.15 1.56 -7.61
N GLU A 12 -2.80 0.82 -8.51
CA GLU A 12 -2.90 -0.64 -8.44
C GLU A 12 -1.51 -1.28 -8.52
N ARG A 13 -0.67 -0.78 -9.42
CA ARG A 13 0.73 -1.21 -9.54
C ARG A 13 1.54 -0.91 -8.28
N ALA A 14 1.34 0.26 -7.66
CA ALA A 14 1.98 0.64 -6.41
C ALA A 14 1.70 -0.38 -5.30
N ILE A 15 0.44 -0.80 -5.18
CA ILE A 15 -0.03 -1.77 -4.19
C ILE A 15 0.50 -3.16 -4.52
N ALA A 16 0.47 -3.57 -5.79
CA ALA A 16 0.96 -4.89 -6.23
C ALA A 16 2.45 -5.07 -5.94
N GLU A 17 3.26 -4.04 -6.18
CA GLU A 17 4.72 -4.02 -5.97
C GLU A 17 5.13 -3.73 -4.51
N LEU A 18 4.19 -3.76 -3.55
CA LEU A 18 4.54 -3.75 -2.13
C LEU A 18 5.09 -5.12 -1.71
N PRO A 19 6.00 -5.16 -0.71
CA PRO A 19 6.34 -6.40 -0.03
C PRO A 19 5.08 -7.10 0.50
N GLU A 20 5.04 -8.43 0.43
CA GLU A 20 3.84 -9.23 0.71
C GLU A 20 3.14 -8.85 2.02
N ASN A 21 3.90 -8.76 3.12
CA ASN A 21 3.35 -8.39 4.43
C ASN A 21 2.78 -6.96 4.47
N GLN A 22 3.37 -6.03 3.71
CA GLN A 22 2.88 -4.65 3.61
C GLN A 22 1.59 -4.59 2.78
N ARG A 23 1.55 -5.33 1.66
CA ARG A 23 0.36 -5.46 0.80
C ARG A 23 -0.80 -6.06 1.58
N ALA A 24 -0.57 -7.19 2.26
CA ALA A 24 -1.58 -7.85 3.07
C ALA A 24 -2.14 -6.93 4.17
N ALA A 25 -1.26 -6.21 4.88
CA ALA A 25 -1.68 -5.26 5.91
C ALA A 25 -2.54 -4.12 5.37
N ILE A 26 -2.23 -3.58 4.18
CA ILE A 26 -3.04 -2.51 3.57
C ILE A 26 -4.39 -3.02 3.06
N LEU A 27 -4.43 -4.20 2.44
CA LEU A 27 -5.68 -4.79 1.97
C LEU A 27 -6.64 -5.06 3.13
N LEU A 28 -6.14 -5.66 4.22
CA LEU A 28 -6.94 -5.87 5.43
C LEU A 28 -7.38 -4.54 6.08
N CYS A 29 -6.51 -3.53 6.10
CA CYS A 29 -6.85 -2.21 6.63
C CYS A 29 -7.95 -1.51 5.80
N ARG A 30 -8.06 -1.79 4.50
CA ARG A 30 -9.05 -1.18 3.60
C ARG A 30 -10.47 -1.65 3.89
N GLU A 31 -10.63 -2.92 4.26
CA GLU A 31 -11.94 -3.49 4.58
C GLU A 31 -12.60 -2.77 5.78
N GLY A 32 -11.81 -2.20 6.69
CA GLY A 32 -12.28 -1.32 7.77
C GLY A 32 -13.07 -2.01 8.90
N GLU A 33 -13.55 -3.23 8.67
CA GLU A 33 -14.32 -4.02 9.64
C GLU A 33 -13.45 -4.74 10.69
N ILE A 34 -12.13 -4.79 10.48
CA ILE A 34 -11.19 -5.56 11.30
C ILE A 34 -10.25 -4.62 12.08
N SER A 35 -10.11 -4.86 13.39
CA SER A 35 -9.19 -4.07 14.22
C SER A 35 -7.72 -4.42 13.94
N TYR A 36 -6.80 -3.53 14.32
CA TYR A 36 -5.37 -3.78 14.13
C TYR A 36 -4.87 -4.98 14.95
N GLU A 37 -5.47 -5.25 16.10
CA GLU A 37 -5.19 -6.44 16.90
C GLU A 37 -5.61 -7.73 16.17
N GLU A 38 -6.74 -7.70 15.47
CA GLU A 38 -7.19 -8.86 14.70
C GLU A 38 -6.35 -9.06 13.43
N MET A 39 -5.97 -7.97 12.76
CA MET A 39 -4.99 -8.02 11.67
C MET A 39 -3.67 -8.63 12.11
N ALA A 40 -3.21 -8.30 13.32
CA ALA A 40 -1.98 -8.85 13.89
C ALA A 40 -2.08 -10.37 14.07
N LYS A 41 -3.22 -10.88 14.52
CA LYS A 41 -3.50 -12.32 14.61
C LYS A 41 -3.54 -12.97 13.23
N ILE A 42 -4.27 -12.39 12.28
CA ILE A 42 -4.40 -12.90 10.89
C ILE A 42 -3.02 -13.02 10.23
N LEU A 43 -2.17 -12.01 10.39
CA LEU A 43 -0.83 -11.97 9.78
C LEU A 43 0.26 -12.60 10.66
N GLY A 44 -0.08 -13.17 11.82
CA GLY A 44 0.87 -13.84 12.71
C GLY A 44 2.02 -12.93 13.20
N CYS A 45 1.75 -11.64 13.43
CA CYS A 45 2.75 -10.67 13.87
C CYS A 45 2.26 -9.82 15.05
N SER A 46 3.11 -8.93 15.57
CA SER A 46 2.72 -8.06 16.69
C SER A 46 1.88 -6.86 16.21
N LEU A 47 1.09 -6.28 17.11
CA LEU A 47 0.36 -5.02 16.84
C LEU A 47 1.30 -3.89 16.38
N SER A 48 2.52 -3.83 16.93
CA SER A 48 3.54 -2.86 16.53
C SER A 48 4.05 -3.12 15.10
N ALA A 49 4.17 -4.39 14.71
CA ALA A 49 4.50 -4.78 13.34
C ALA A 49 3.39 -4.35 12.37
N ILE A 50 2.11 -4.54 12.69
CA ILE A 50 0.98 -4.06 11.86
C ILE A 50 1.07 -2.55 11.59
N LYS A 51 1.23 -1.75 12.64
CA LYS A 51 1.36 -0.29 12.50
C LYS A 51 2.54 0.08 11.60
N SER A 52 3.67 -0.61 11.77
CA SER A 52 4.86 -0.41 10.95
C SER A 52 4.67 -0.82 9.49
N LEU A 53 3.99 -1.94 9.24
CA LEU A 53 3.68 -2.43 7.89
C LEU A 53 2.77 -1.45 7.14
N ILE A 54 1.68 -1.02 7.78
CA ILE A 54 0.73 -0.05 7.20
C ILE A 54 1.44 1.27 6.89
N PHE A 55 2.25 1.78 7.84
CA PHE A 55 2.99 3.02 7.65
C PHE A 55 3.97 2.94 6.48
N ARG A 56 4.80 1.90 6.43
CA ARG A 56 5.77 1.69 5.34
C ARG A 56 5.11 1.50 3.99
N ALA A 57 3.99 0.79 3.96
CA ALA A 57 3.22 0.61 2.74
C ALA A 57 2.70 1.95 2.19
N ARG A 58 2.12 2.79 3.06
CA ARG A 58 1.61 4.12 2.69
C ARG A 58 2.73 5.03 2.19
N GLU A 59 3.87 5.06 2.87
CA GLU A 59 5.01 5.88 2.44
C GLU A 59 5.60 5.40 1.11
N THR A 60 5.65 4.09 0.88
CA THR A 60 6.11 3.51 -0.40
C THR A 60 5.18 3.91 -1.55
N ILE A 61 3.86 3.74 -1.38
CA ILE A 61 2.86 4.15 -2.37
C ILE A 61 2.97 5.65 -2.64
N LYS A 62 2.98 6.48 -1.58
CA LYS A 62 3.07 7.94 -1.69
C LYS A 62 4.32 8.39 -2.44
N LYS A 63 5.47 7.76 -2.19
CA LYS A 63 6.72 8.07 -2.90
C LYS A 63 6.60 7.77 -4.40
N ARG A 64 6.08 6.59 -4.76
CA ARG A 64 5.90 6.18 -6.17
C ARG A 64 4.89 7.07 -6.90
N MET A 65 3.76 7.34 -6.28
CA MET A 65 2.72 8.19 -6.88
C MET A 65 3.22 9.64 -7.05
N ARG A 66 3.98 10.17 -6.09
CA ARG A 66 4.61 11.48 -6.22
C ARG A 66 5.59 11.51 -7.40
N HIS A 67 6.47 10.52 -7.50
CA HIS A 67 7.41 10.43 -8.62
C HIS A 67 6.67 10.42 -9.95
N TYR A 68 5.65 9.58 -10.10
CA TYR A 68 4.82 9.54 -11.31
C TYR A 68 4.16 10.89 -11.62
N GLN A 69 3.62 11.58 -10.61
CA GLN A 69 3.02 12.90 -10.81
C GLN A 69 4.04 13.97 -11.23
N GLU A 70 5.29 13.85 -10.79
CA GLU A 70 6.37 14.81 -11.09
C GLU A 70 7.05 14.52 -12.44
N THR A 71 7.20 13.25 -12.82
CA THR A 71 8.00 12.84 -13.99
C THR A 71 7.18 12.24 -15.14
N GLY A 72 5.93 11.83 -14.89
CA GLY A 72 5.12 11.03 -15.81
C GLY A 72 5.63 9.60 -16.00
N GLN A 73 6.62 9.16 -15.20
CA GLN A 73 7.27 7.86 -15.35
C GLN A 73 7.00 6.97 -14.14
N TRP A 74 6.76 5.68 -14.39
CA TRP A 74 6.64 4.68 -13.33
C TRP A 74 8.01 4.12 -12.97
N GLU A 75 8.38 4.22 -11.70
CA GLU A 75 9.59 3.60 -11.16
C GLU A 75 9.23 2.38 -10.30
N SER A 76 9.56 1.19 -10.82
CA SER A 76 9.40 -0.09 -10.13
C SER A 76 10.60 -0.34 -9.20
N PRO A 77 10.41 -0.94 -8.01
CA PRO A 77 11.48 -1.23 -7.04
C PRO A 77 12.51 -2.27 -7.51
#